data_AF-A0A317WBV0-F1
#
_entry.id   AF-A0A317WBV0-F1
#
_cell.length_a   1.000
_cell.length_b   1.000
_cell.length_c   1.000
_cell.angle_alpha   90.00
_cell.angle_beta   90.00
_cell.angle_gamma   90.00
#
_symmetry.space_group_name_H-M   'P 1'
#
loop_
_entity.id
_entity.type
_entity.pdbx_description
1 polymer ?
#
loop_
_entity_poly.entity_id
_entity_poly.type
_entity_poly.pdbx_seq_one_letter_code
_entity_poly.pdbx_strand_id
1 'polypeptide(L)'
;MDSRIPNMSDHALIGLASQLPLNAPSPIISISPIILPMPSRITDLHLKLTLPVPNTNPSTPHPIILLSHGHGASNNLSSMHGYTPLANFWATHGFAVIQPTHLASKSLNLQSEKSPTDPLFWRSRITDMSTIIDRLPEIESSYPALLHGRLDHTRIAVAGHSLGGHTAGMLLGGTLLDPETNHSLINLSDPLIKAGILLAAPGNGNSGEGLSKMVVERFGFLKDYSLREVERAMLVVVGDCDDAPHLTSRGAEWYADGFWGSKGVQEGGEEKVLLTLFGGRHCLGGVSGFDAAEAREEESPERVAVVQRLSWAWLRARLCGEEEVWEEACRVFGGWRGWAEWRGSSCYRVYI
;
A
#
# COMPACT_ATOMS: atom_id res chain seq x y z
N MET A 1 26.56 -40.11 3.85
CA MET A 1 25.46 -39.37 4.50
C MET A 1 25.23 -38.14 3.66
N ASP A 2 24.12 -38.10 2.90
CA ASP A 2 23.78 -36.93 2.08
C ASP A 2 23.25 -35.85 3.03
N SER A 3 24.15 -35.00 3.52
CA SER A 3 23.91 -33.98 4.56
C SER A 3 23.33 -32.69 3.98
N ARG A 4 22.49 -32.80 2.95
CA ARG A 4 21.88 -31.61 2.34
C ARG A 4 20.71 -31.14 3.19
N ILE A 5 20.86 -29.92 3.71
CA ILE A 5 19.76 -29.18 4.32
C ILE A 5 18.68 -29.00 3.23
N PRO A 6 17.40 -29.24 3.53
CA PRO A 6 16.32 -28.98 2.58
C PRO A 6 16.39 -27.54 2.06
N ASN A 7 16.02 -27.33 0.80
CA ASN A 7 15.87 -25.97 0.27
C ASN A 7 14.86 -25.22 1.13
N MET A 8 15.24 -24.05 1.63
CA MET A 8 14.30 -23.16 2.30
C MET A 8 13.35 -22.59 1.26
N SER A 9 12.04 -22.69 1.51
CA SER A 9 11.01 -22.08 0.66
C SER A 9 10.87 -20.56 0.91
N ASP A 10 11.50 -20.03 1.96
CA ASP A 10 11.40 -18.63 2.39
C ASP A 10 12.65 -18.21 3.20
N HIS A 11 12.72 -16.95 3.60
CA HIS A 11 13.80 -16.38 4.40
C HIS A 11 13.86 -17.02 5.81
N ALA A 12 15.06 -17.40 6.27
CA ALA A 12 15.23 -18.17 7.51
C ALA A 12 14.78 -17.43 8.78
N LEU A 13 14.76 -16.09 8.76
CA LEU A 13 14.49 -15.24 9.92
C LEU A 13 13.03 -14.75 10.01
N ILE A 14 12.10 -15.35 9.28
CA ILE A 14 10.69 -14.91 9.30
C ILE A 14 9.91 -15.43 10.52
N GLY A 15 10.52 -16.24 11.37
CA GLY A 15 9.94 -16.68 12.64
C GLY A 15 8.56 -17.33 12.49
N LEU A 16 7.60 -16.87 13.31
CA LEU A 16 6.23 -17.37 13.33
C LEU A 16 5.50 -17.10 12.01
N ALA A 17 5.88 -16.08 11.25
CA ALA A 17 5.27 -15.77 9.95
C ALA A 17 5.33 -16.94 8.96
N SER A 18 6.29 -17.85 9.12
CA SER A 18 6.35 -19.10 8.34
C SER A 18 5.09 -19.97 8.46
N GLN A 19 4.32 -19.84 9.55
CA GLN A 19 3.10 -20.61 9.82
C GLN A 19 1.87 -20.06 9.09
N LEU A 20 1.87 -18.78 8.69
CA LEU A 20 0.75 -18.18 7.97
C LEU A 20 0.59 -18.85 6.59
N PRO A 21 -0.65 -19.03 6.10
CA PRO A 21 -0.89 -19.71 4.84
C PRO A 21 -0.22 -18.99 3.68
N LEU A 22 0.30 -19.77 2.73
CA LEU A 22 0.95 -19.26 1.53
C LEU A 22 0.89 -20.31 0.43
N ASN A 23 0.59 -19.90 -0.80
CA ASN A 23 0.67 -20.79 -1.95
C ASN A 23 2.13 -21.00 -2.39
N ALA A 24 2.35 -22.01 -3.24
CA ALA A 24 3.67 -22.23 -3.81
C ALA A 24 4.14 -21.00 -4.62
N PRO A 25 5.39 -20.55 -4.46
CA PRO A 25 5.90 -19.38 -5.15
C PRO A 25 6.01 -19.63 -6.66
N SER A 26 5.65 -18.64 -7.46
CA SER A 26 5.87 -18.62 -8.91
C SER A 26 7.09 -17.75 -9.25
N PRO A 27 7.94 -18.14 -10.21
CA PRO A 27 8.95 -17.25 -10.77
C PRO A 27 8.30 -15.95 -11.28
N ILE A 28 9.00 -14.83 -11.17
CA ILE A 28 8.51 -13.50 -11.60
C ILE A 28 9.37 -12.91 -12.71
N ILE A 29 8.77 -12.03 -13.51
CA ILE A 29 9.45 -11.08 -14.38
C ILE A 29 9.18 -9.65 -13.92
N SER A 30 10.14 -8.75 -14.13
CA SER A 30 10.00 -7.31 -13.86
C SER A 30 10.36 -6.53 -15.13
N ILE A 31 9.45 -5.68 -15.59
CA ILE A 31 9.63 -4.81 -16.74
C ILE A 31 9.76 -3.37 -16.23
N SER A 32 10.92 -2.75 -16.46
CA SER A 32 11.20 -1.39 -16.01
C SER A 32 12.32 -0.76 -16.87
N PRO A 33 12.16 0.50 -17.31
CA PRO A 33 10.96 1.32 -17.18
C PRO A 33 9.87 0.94 -18.21
N ILE A 34 8.61 1.05 -17.81
CA ILE A 34 7.49 1.31 -18.71
C ILE A 34 7.20 2.81 -18.60
N ILE A 35 7.15 3.52 -19.73
CA ILE A 35 6.98 4.98 -19.75
C ILE A 35 5.61 5.27 -20.36
N LEU A 36 4.76 5.99 -19.62
CA LEU A 36 3.52 6.55 -20.12
C LEU A 36 3.71 8.04 -20.44
N PRO A 37 3.61 8.45 -21.72
CA PRO A 37 3.68 9.87 -22.09
C PRO A 37 2.59 10.70 -21.41
N MET A 38 2.96 11.77 -20.69
CA MET A 38 2.00 12.59 -19.91
C MET A 38 2.19 14.09 -20.20
N PRO A 39 1.71 14.60 -21.35
CA PRO A 39 1.96 16.00 -21.76
C PRO A 39 1.47 17.07 -20.78
N SER A 40 0.49 16.75 -19.93
CA SER A 40 -0.04 17.65 -18.89
C SER A 40 0.69 17.55 -17.55
N ARG A 41 1.68 16.65 -17.43
CA ARG A 41 2.50 16.42 -16.24
C ARG A 41 3.91 16.98 -16.50
N ILE A 42 4.61 17.38 -15.45
CA ILE A 42 5.97 17.96 -15.55
C ILE A 42 6.95 17.03 -16.29
N THR A 43 6.77 15.72 -16.12
CA THR A 43 7.52 14.68 -16.81
C THR A 43 6.64 13.45 -17.01
N ASP A 44 7.00 12.59 -17.97
CA ASP A 44 6.32 11.34 -18.23
C ASP A 44 6.27 10.44 -16.98
N LEU A 45 5.25 9.58 -16.93
CA LEU A 45 5.06 8.70 -15.79
C LEU A 45 5.88 7.41 -15.99
N HIS A 46 6.91 7.23 -15.17
CA HIS A 46 7.76 6.04 -15.19
C HIS A 46 7.19 4.98 -14.24
N LEU A 47 7.04 3.77 -14.75
CA LEU A 47 6.46 2.63 -14.04
C LEU A 47 7.43 1.44 -14.02
N LYS A 48 7.29 0.60 -13.00
CA LYS A 48 7.78 -0.78 -12.96
C LYS A 48 6.58 -1.71 -12.82
N LEU A 49 6.51 -2.74 -13.66
CA LEU A 49 5.50 -3.80 -13.56
C LEU A 49 6.19 -5.12 -13.24
N THR A 50 5.79 -5.76 -12.14
CA THR A 50 6.29 -7.06 -11.69
C THR A 50 5.14 -8.05 -11.61
N LEU A 51 5.27 -9.23 -12.22
CA LEU A 51 4.21 -10.25 -12.30
C LEU A 51 4.81 -11.65 -12.49
N PRO A 52 4.06 -12.74 -12.25
CA PRO A 52 4.52 -14.11 -12.53
C PRO A 52 5.07 -14.29 -13.95
N VAL A 53 5.96 -15.25 -14.16
CA VAL A 53 6.35 -15.70 -15.51
C VAL A 53 5.13 -16.39 -16.16
N PRO A 54 4.85 -16.19 -17.47
CA PRO A 54 3.85 -16.97 -18.17
C PRO A 54 4.19 -18.46 -18.12
N ASN A 55 3.32 -19.29 -17.56
CA ASN A 55 3.52 -20.74 -17.44
C ASN A 55 2.54 -21.57 -18.30
N THR A 56 1.53 -20.93 -18.90
CA THR A 56 0.53 -21.55 -19.80
C THR A 56 0.23 -20.68 -21.01
N ASN A 57 -0.35 -21.26 -22.06
CA ASN A 57 -0.90 -20.53 -23.21
C ASN A 57 -2.36 -20.97 -23.48
N PRO A 58 -3.37 -20.06 -23.39
CA PRO A 58 -3.24 -18.66 -22.99
C PRO A 58 -2.86 -18.52 -21.50
N SER A 59 -2.18 -17.43 -21.17
CA SER A 59 -1.84 -17.08 -19.79
C SER A 59 -3.07 -16.55 -19.06
N THR A 60 -3.26 -16.95 -17.81
CA THR A 60 -4.30 -16.39 -16.95
C THR A 60 -3.97 -14.94 -16.57
N PRO A 61 -4.89 -13.97 -16.75
CA PRO A 61 -4.70 -12.60 -16.26
C PRO A 61 -4.57 -12.54 -14.74
N HIS A 62 -3.67 -11.69 -14.25
CA HIS A 62 -3.41 -11.50 -12.83
C HIS A 62 -4.17 -10.29 -12.27
N PRO A 63 -4.78 -10.39 -11.06
CA PRO A 63 -5.27 -9.22 -10.36
C PRO A 63 -4.15 -8.20 -10.15
N ILE A 64 -4.50 -6.92 -10.18
CA ILE A 64 -3.56 -5.80 -10.19
C ILE A 64 -3.48 -5.18 -8.80
N ILE A 65 -2.25 -4.91 -8.35
CA ILE A 65 -1.98 -4.07 -7.17
C ILE A 65 -1.22 -2.84 -7.65
N LEU A 66 -1.83 -1.66 -7.51
CA LEU A 66 -1.14 -0.40 -7.69
C LEU A 66 -0.46 -0.04 -6.37
N LEU A 67 0.88 0.06 -6.36
CA LEU A 67 1.67 0.27 -5.14
C LEU A 67 2.29 1.67 -5.12
N SER A 68 1.67 2.59 -4.37
CA SER A 68 2.16 3.96 -4.23
C SER A 68 3.24 4.08 -3.16
N HIS A 69 4.37 4.67 -3.54
CA HIS A 69 5.48 4.92 -2.63
C HIS A 69 5.21 6.08 -1.68
N GLY A 70 5.82 6.04 -0.50
CA GLY A 70 5.84 7.11 0.48
C GLY A 70 6.67 8.32 0.05
N HIS A 71 6.99 9.16 1.03
CA HIS A 71 7.90 10.29 0.84
C HIS A 71 8.98 10.23 1.91
N GLY A 72 10.24 10.41 1.51
CA GLY A 72 11.38 10.36 2.42
C GLY A 72 12.66 10.91 1.79
N ALA A 73 13.74 10.91 2.58
CA ALA A 73 15.04 11.45 2.17
C ALA A 73 15.81 10.52 1.19
N SER A 74 15.38 9.26 1.10
CA SER A 74 15.96 8.24 0.23
C SER A 74 15.98 8.66 -1.23
N ASN A 75 17.11 8.40 -1.91
CA ASN A 75 17.29 8.80 -3.30
C ASN A 75 16.38 8.02 -4.27
N ASN A 76 16.11 6.74 -3.98
CA ASN A 76 15.39 5.84 -4.88
C ASN A 76 14.16 5.15 -4.26
N LEU A 77 14.07 4.98 -2.93
CA LEU A 77 13.00 4.18 -2.32
C LEU A 77 11.62 4.86 -2.44
N SER A 78 11.57 6.19 -2.50
CA SER A 78 10.36 6.94 -2.86
C SER A 78 10.17 7.02 -4.38
N SER A 79 10.17 5.88 -5.07
CA SER A 79 9.94 5.76 -6.52
C SER A 79 9.52 4.32 -6.92
N MET A 80 9.44 4.03 -8.22
CA MET A 80 9.24 2.67 -8.75
C MET A 80 10.32 1.64 -8.33
N HIS A 81 11.43 2.09 -7.74
CA HIS A 81 12.52 1.25 -7.24
C HIS A 81 12.35 0.81 -5.77
N GLY A 82 11.49 1.45 -5.00
CA GLY A 82 11.23 1.08 -3.61
C GLY A 82 10.34 -0.15 -3.48
N TYR A 83 9.98 -0.50 -2.25
CA TYR A 83 8.96 -1.50 -1.90
C TYR A 83 9.11 -2.88 -2.53
N THR A 84 10.34 -3.21 -2.95
CA THR A 84 10.68 -4.52 -3.52
C THR A 84 10.28 -5.68 -2.59
N PRO A 85 10.40 -5.58 -1.24
CA PRO A 85 9.90 -6.63 -0.36
C PRO A 85 8.42 -6.96 -0.57
N LEU A 86 7.55 -5.97 -0.79
CA LEU A 86 6.13 -6.19 -1.03
C LEU A 86 5.84 -6.56 -2.48
N ALA A 87 6.40 -5.79 -3.43
CA ALA A 87 6.12 -5.97 -4.85
C ALA A 87 6.54 -7.35 -5.36
N ASN A 88 7.74 -7.81 -5.00
CA ASN A 88 8.20 -9.13 -5.40
C ASN A 88 7.39 -10.23 -4.72
N PHE A 89 7.03 -10.06 -3.44
CA PHE A 89 6.25 -11.05 -2.71
C PHE A 89 4.87 -11.22 -3.33
N TRP A 90 4.08 -10.16 -3.47
CA TRP A 90 2.75 -10.27 -4.08
C TRP A 90 2.81 -10.78 -5.52
N ALA A 91 3.82 -10.39 -6.30
CA ALA A 91 4.01 -10.92 -7.64
C ALA A 91 4.33 -12.41 -7.64
N THR A 92 5.22 -12.87 -6.76
CA THR A 92 5.56 -14.29 -6.58
C THR A 92 4.33 -15.13 -6.24
N HIS A 93 3.34 -14.51 -5.59
CA HIS A 93 2.12 -15.16 -5.13
C HIS A 93 0.87 -14.81 -5.94
N GLY A 94 1.06 -14.39 -7.21
CA GLY A 94 0.01 -14.41 -8.24
C GLY A 94 -0.59 -13.07 -8.63
N PHE A 95 -0.06 -11.94 -8.14
CA PHE A 95 -0.52 -10.60 -8.50
C PHE A 95 0.36 -9.92 -9.56
N ALA A 96 -0.19 -8.96 -10.30
CA ALA A 96 0.58 -8.00 -11.08
C ALA A 96 0.74 -6.71 -10.27
N VAL A 97 1.96 -6.34 -9.92
CA VAL A 97 2.25 -5.16 -9.10
C VAL A 97 2.82 -4.05 -9.97
N ILE A 98 2.12 -2.90 -10.01
CA ILE A 98 2.54 -1.70 -10.74
C ILE A 98 3.02 -0.65 -9.75
N GLN A 99 4.26 -0.21 -9.90
CA GLN A 99 4.90 0.80 -9.05
C GLN A 99 5.22 2.05 -9.88
N PRO A 100 4.59 3.20 -9.62
CA PRO A 100 4.92 4.46 -10.28
C PRO A 100 6.09 5.20 -9.61
N THR A 101 6.69 6.13 -10.36
CA THR A 101 7.49 7.23 -9.80
C THR A 101 6.67 8.52 -9.83
N HIS A 102 6.16 8.93 -8.67
CA HIS A 102 5.43 10.18 -8.53
C HIS A 102 6.37 11.39 -8.54
N LEU A 103 5.85 12.58 -8.90
CA LEU A 103 6.62 13.83 -9.01
C LEU A 103 7.35 14.24 -7.72
N ALA A 104 6.86 13.80 -6.56
CA ALA A 104 7.51 14.03 -5.28
C ALA A 104 8.79 13.21 -5.04
N SER A 105 9.11 12.26 -5.93
CA SER A 105 10.33 11.47 -5.85
C SER A 105 11.56 12.38 -5.94
N LYS A 106 12.54 12.13 -5.07
CA LYS A 106 13.84 12.80 -5.12
C LYS A 106 14.60 12.47 -6.41
N SER A 107 14.35 11.30 -7.03
CA SER A 107 14.99 10.89 -8.28
C SER A 107 14.66 11.81 -9.47
N LEU A 108 13.57 12.58 -9.39
CA LEU A 108 13.18 13.54 -10.43
C LEU A 108 13.69 14.97 -10.16
N ASN A 109 14.18 15.24 -8.94
CA ASN A 109 14.72 16.54 -8.52
C ASN A 109 13.81 17.75 -8.78
N LEU A 110 12.49 17.61 -8.63
CA LEU A 110 11.50 18.66 -8.92
C LEU A 110 11.17 19.55 -7.71
N GLN A 111 12.15 19.84 -6.85
CA GLN A 111 11.90 20.63 -5.64
C GLN A 111 11.50 22.08 -5.95
N SER A 112 12.05 22.66 -7.02
CA SER A 112 11.74 24.02 -7.50
C SER A 112 10.32 24.18 -8.02
N GLU A 113 9.68 23.07 -8.42
CA GLU A 113 8.36 23.07 -9.07
C GLU A 113 7.21 22.91 -8.08
N LYS A 114 7.51 22.76 -6.78
CA LYS A 114 6.49 22.59 -5.74
C LYS A 114 5.75 23.90 -5.49
N SER A 115 4.42 23.85 -5.47
CA SER A 115 3.57 24.94 -5.00
C SER A 115 3.29 24.81 -3.49
N PRO A 116 3.13 25.91 -2.74
CA PRO A 116 2.62 25.87 -1.37
C PRO A 116 1.27 25.15 -1.21
N THR A 117 0.45 25.13 -2.27
CA THR A 117 -0.89 24.54 -2.28
C THR A 117 -0.94 23.10 -2.79
N ASP A 118 0.13 22.63 -3.45
CA ASP A 118 0.32 21.23 -3.85
C ASP A 118 1.68 20.71 -3.35
N PRO A 119 1.93 20.77 -2.02
CA PRO A 119 3.17 20.27 -1.48
C PRO A 119 3.22 18.75 -1.70
N LEU A 120 4.37 18.26 -2.17
CA LEU A 120 4.56 16.84 -2.48
C LEU A 120 3.66 16.29 -3.61
N PHE A 121 3.12 17.16 -4.47
CA PHE A 121 2.36 16.79 -5.66
C PHE A 121 1.23 15.81 -5.34
N TRP A 122 0.49 16.06 -4.25
CA TRP A 122 -0.47 15.12 -3.70
C TRP A 122 -1.62 14.86 -4.69
N ARG A 123 -2.03 15.88 -5.48
CA ARG A 123 -3.02 15.71 -6.57
C ARG A 123 -2.47 14.81 -7.65
N SER A 124 -1.26 15.12 -8.16
CA SER A 124 -0.61 14.33 -9.19
C SER A 124 -0.43 12.88 -8.77
N ARG A 125 -0.15 12.60 -7.49
CA ARG A 125 -0.03 11.23 -6.99
C ARG A 125 -1.31 10.41 -7.19
N ILE A 126 -2.46 11.02 -6.96
CA ILE A 126 -3.76 10.37 -7.12
C ILE A 126 -4.10 10.21 -8.60
N THR A 127 -3.92 11.26 -9.40
CA THR A 127 -4.20 11.20 -10.84
C THR A 127 -3.24 10.29 -11.61
N ASP A 128 -1.97 10.17 -11.18
CA ASP A 128 -1.02 9.20 -11.71
C ASP A 128 -1.60 7.78 -11.65
N MET A 129 -2.28 7.43 -10.55
CA MET A 129 -2.81 6.08 -10.30
C MET A 129 -4.05 5.78 -11.15
N SER A 130 -5.01 6.71 -11.22
CA SER A 130 -6.16 6.57 -12.13
C SER A 130 -5.71 6.53 -13.60
N THR A 131 -4.70 7.30 -13.97
CA THR A 131 -4.16 7.27 -15.33
C THR A 131 -3.52 5.91 -15.67
N ILE A 132 -2.88 5.23 -14.70
CA ILE A 132 -2.39 3.87 -14.90
C ILE A 132 -3.55 2.92 -15.21
N ILE A 133 -4.67 3.04 -14.49
CA ILE A 133 -5.87 2.23 -14.71
C ILE A 133 -6.45 2.48 -16.11
N ASP A 134 -6.64 3.75 -16.49
CA ASP A 134 -7.18 4.14 -17.79
C ASP A 134 -6.31 3.65 -18.97
N ARG A 135 -5.00 3.52 -18.74
CA ARG A 135 -4.01 3.20 -19.77
C ARG A 135 -3.42 1.80 -19.63
N LEU A 136 -4.05 0.90 -18.88
CA LEU A 136 -3.66 -0.52 -18.84
C LEU A 136 -3.52 -1.16 -20.24
N PRO A 137 -4.41 -0.89 -21.24
CA PRO A 137 -4.23 -1.42 -22.59
C PRO A 137 -2.92 -0.96 -23.28
N GLU A 138 -2.47 0.27 -22.99
CA GLU A 138 -1.21 0.79 -23.52
C GLU A 138 0.00 0.18 -22.81
N ILE A 139 -0.10 -0.04 -21.49
CA ILE A 139 0.90 -0.79 -20.71
C ILE A 139 1.05 -2.20 -21.28
N GLU A 140 -0.04 -2.93 -21.53
CA GLU A 140 0.02 -4.27 -22.12
C GLU A 140 0.61 -4.26 -23.54
N SER A 141 0.33 -3.21 -24.30
CA SER A 141 0.82 -3.03 -25.67
C SER A 141 2.29 -2.60 -25.74
N SER A 142 2.88 -2.11 -24.65
CA SER A 142 4.28 -1.68 -24.62
C SER A 142 5.28 -2.84 -24.75
N TYR A 143 4.90 -4.03 -24.26
CA TYR A 143 5.67 -5.27 -24.39
C TYR A 143 4.74 -6.47 -24.67
N PRO A 144 4.13 -6.57 -25.86
CA PRO A 144 3.05 -7.51 -26.12
C PRO A 144 3.43 -8.98 -25.89
N ALA A 145 4.68 -9.35 -26.21
CA ALA A 145 5.19 -10.70 -26.02
C ALA A 145 5.23 -11.13 -24.54
N LEU A 146 5.26 -10.17 -23.61
CA LEU A 146 5.34 -10.42 -22.17
C LEU A 146 4.05 -10.09 -21.43
N LEU A 147 3.24 -9.15 -21.94
CA LEU A 147 2.15 -8.51 -21.20
C LEU A 147 0.76 -8.68 -21.79
N HIS A 148 0.61 -9.05 -23.07
CA HIS A 148 -0.70 -9.10 -23.71
C HIS A 148 -1.66 -10.07 -22.98
N GLY A 149 -2.78 -9.55 -22.48
CA GLY A 149 -3.81 -10.35 -21.80
C GLY A 149 -3.38 -10.87 -20.44
N ARG A 150 -2.42 -10.20 -19.78
CA ARG A 150 -1.87 -10.64 -18.50
C ARG A 150 -2.34 -9.84 -17.31
N LEU A 151 -2.99 -8.70 -17.55
CA LEU A 151 -3.52 -7.84 -16.51
C LEU A 151 -5.04 -8.01 -16.43
N ASP A 152 -5.55 -8.34 -15.24
CA ASP A 152 -6.99 -8.41 -15.03
C ASP A 152 -7.54 -7.03 -14.65
N HIS A 153 -8.12 -6.34 -15.63
CA HIS A 153 -8.63 -4.97 -15.47
C HIS A 153 -9.88 -4.90 -14.56
N THR A 154 -10.47 -6.04 -14.18
CA THR A 154 -11.66 -6.09 -13.32
C THR A 154 -11.34 -6.26 -11.84
N ARG A 155 -10.11 -6.68 -11.52
CA ARG A 155 -9.64 -6.99 -10.16
C ARG A 155 -8.45 -6.11 -9.81
N ILE A 156 -8.73 -4.89 -9.34
CA ILE A 156 -7.72 -3.88 -9.03
C ILE A 156 -7.79 -3.52 -7.55
N ALA A 157 -6.66 -3.58 -6.86
CA ALA A 157 -6.47 -3.00 -5.53
C ALA A 157 -5.41 -1.90 -5.56
N VAL A 158 -5.43 -1.05 -4.54
CA VAL A 158 -4.39 -0.05 -4.29
C VAL A 158 -3.74 -0.28 -2.94
N ALA A 159 -2.43 -0.20 -2.87
CA ALA A 159 -1.68 -0.23 -1.63
C ALA A 159 -0.73 0.96 -1.57
N GLY A 160 -0.45 1.47 -0.38
CA GLY A 160 0.55 2.51 -0.25
C GLY A 160 1.05 2.71 1.16
N HIS A 161 2.28 3.19 1.26
CA HIS A 161 2.97 3.45 2.52
C HIS A 161 3.12 4.92 2.82
N SER A 162 2.85 5.34 4.05
CA SER A 162 3.00 6.74 4.49
C SER A 162 2.22 7.66 3.53
N LEU A 163 2.86 8.61 2.86
CA LEU A 163 2.20 9.45 1.85
C LEU A 163 1.55 8.65 0.70
N GLY A 164 2.09 7.49 0.34
CA GLY A 164 1.45 6.58 -0.61
C GLY A 164 0.17 5.96 -0.03
N GLY A 165 0.11 5.79 1.29
CA GLY A 165 -1.11 5.39 2.00
C GLY A 165 -2.18 6.48 1.96
N HIS A 166 -1.80 7.75 2.09
CA HIS A 166 -2.73 8.86 1.81
C HIS A 166 -3.26 8.82 0.36
N THR A 167 -2.39 8.57 -0.63
CA THR A 167 -2.81 8.39 -2.03
C THR A 167 -3.81 7.24 -2.17
N ALA A 168 -3.54 6.09 -1.56
CA ALA A 168 -4.46 4.95 -1.53
C ALA A 168 -5.80 5.31 -0.87
N GLY A 169 -5.78 6.01 0.28
CA GLY A 169 -7.00 6.41 0.99
C GLY A 169 -7.87 7.38 0.18
N MET A 170 -7.27 8.35 -0.52
CA MET A 170 -8.00 9.24 -1.44
C MET A 170 -8.66 8.46 -2.59
N LEU A 171 -7.93 7.52 -3.18
CA LEU A 171 -8.44 6.65 -4.25
C LEU A 171 -9.61 5.75 -3.79
N LEU A 172 -9.67 5.42 -2.49
CA LEU A 172 -10.74 4.62 -1.89
C LEU A 172 -12.02 5.39 -1.52
N GLY A 173 -12.01 6.73 -1.59
CA GLY A 173 -13.13 7.56 -1.15
C GLY A 173 -12.79 8.63 -0.12
N GLY A 174 -11.51 8.73 0.28
CA GLY A 174 -11.04 9.81 1.13
C GLY A 174 -11.32 11.17 0.50
N THR A 175 -11.61 12.15 1.34
CA THR A 175 -11.92 13.51 0.92
C THR A 175 -11.01 14.51 1.61
N LEU A 176 -10.85 15.69 1.02
CA LEU A 176 -10.21 16.83 1.68
C LEU A 176 -10.78 18.14 1.16
N LEU A 177 -10.60 19.23 1.91
CA LEU A 177 -10.93 20.56 1.42
C LEU A 177 -9.76 21.12 0.60
N ASP A 178 -10.06 21.56 -0.62
CA ASP A 178 -9.05 22.03 -1.58
C ASP A 178 -8.29 23.27 -1.05
N PRO A 179 -6.96 23.20 -0.85
CA PRO A 179 -6.15 24.35 -0.43
C PRO A 179 -6.02 25.47 -1.48
N GLU A 180 -6.33 25.21 -2.74
CA GLU A 180 -6.29 26.14 -3.90
C GLU A 180 -7.63 26.82 -4.16
N THR A 181 -8.77 26.13 -3.96
CA THR A 181 -10.08 26.59 -4.46
C THR A 181 -11.09 26.92 -3.37
N ASN A 182 -10.77 27.90 -2.51
CA ASN A 182 -11.69 28.38 -1.45
C ASN A 182 -12.28 27.23 -0.59
N HIS A 183 -11.51 26.16 -0.37
CA HIS A 183 -11.84 25.01 0.46
C HIS A 183 -13.06 24.19 -0.02
N SER A 184 -13.25 24.05 -1.34
CA SER A 184 -14.25 23.10 -1.86
C SER A 184 -13.88 21.65 -1.51
N LEU A 185 -14.88 20.82 -1.18
CA LEU A 185 -14.66 19.39 -0.92
C LEU A 185 -14.22 18.68 -2.21
N ILE A 186 -13.11 17.95 -2.13
CA ILE A 186 -12.58 17.12 -3.21
C ILE A 186 -12.79 15.64 -2.87
N ASN A 187 -13.24 14.90 -3.87
CA ASN A 187 -13.21 13.44 -3.91
C ASN A 187 -12.54 13.02 -5.23
N LEU A 188 -11.41 12.31 -5.13
CA LEU A 188 -10.65 11.79 -6.27
C LEU A 188 -10.64 10.25 -6.26
N SER A 189 -11.71 9.65 -5.75
CA SER A 189 -11.84 8.20 -5.70
C SER A 189 -11.94 7.60 -7.10
N ASP A 190 -11.40 6.40 -7.26
CA ASP A 190 -11.47 5.65 -8.51
C ASP A 190 -12.42 4.44 -8.36
N PRO A 191 -13.51 4.36 -9.14
CA PRO A 191 -14.52 3.31 -9.00
C PRO A 191 -14.06 1.92 -9.43
N LEU A 192 -12.94 1.81 -10.16
CA LEU A 192 -12.40 0.52 -10.59
C LEU A 192 -11.61 -0.19 -9.49
N ILE A 193 -11.13 0.55 -8.49
CA ILE A 193 -10.46 0.00 -7.32
C ILE A 193 -11.47 -0.70 -6.41
N LYS A 194 -11.24 -1.98 -6.11
CA LYS A 194 -12.12 -2.85 -5.32
C LYS A 194 -11.79 -2.90 -3.84
N ALA A 195 -10.53 -2.72 -3.49
CA ALA A 195 -10.04 -2.78 -2.11
C ALA A 195 -8.72 -2.03 -2.00
N GLY A 196 -8.30 -1.69 -0.77
CA GLY A 196 -6.96 -1.16 -0.59
C GLY A 196 -6.28 -1.38 0.76
N ILE A 197 -4.97 -1.19 0.76
CA ILE A 197 -4.10 -1.39 1.92
C ILE A 197 -3.41 -0.08 2.28
N LEU A 198 -3.63 0.38 3.51
CA LEU A 198 -2.99 1.56 4.06
C LEU A 198 -1.87 1.13 5.02
N LEU A 199 -0.62 1.35 4.63
CA LEU A 199 0.56 0.99 5.43
C LEU A 199 1.10 2.26 6.11
N ALA A 200 0.95 2.38 7.43
CA ALA A 200 1.36 3.56 8.20
C ALA A 200 0.90 4.90 7.55
N ALA A 201 -0.34 4.92 7.07
CA ALA A 201 -0.89 6.04 6.31
C ALA A 201 -1.30 7.20 7.24
N PRO A 202 -1.09 8.48 6.84
CA PRO A 202 -1.66 9.62 7.54
C PRO A 202 -3.14 9.43 7.85
N GLY A 203 -3.54 9.69 9.09
CA GLY A 203 -4.93 9.62 9.53
C GLY A 203 -5.73 10.89 9.24
N ASN A 204 -6.91 11.00 9.84
CA ASN A 204 -7.80 12.14 9.68
C ASN A 204 -7.13 13.42 10.21
N GLY A 205 -7.35 14.52 9.48
CA GLY A 205 -6.78 15.81 9.80
C GLY A 205 -7.55 16.60 10.85
N ASN A 206 -8.87 16.37 10.96
CA ASN A 206 -9.76 17.00 11.94
C ASN A 206 -9.57 18.52 12.03
N SER A 207 -9.49 19.19 10.87
CA SER A 207 -9.22 20.63 10.76
C SER A 207 -7.92 21.10 11.44
N GLY A 208 -6.96 20.20 11.57
CA GLY A 208 -5.65 20.41 12.19
C GLY A 208 -5.56 19.96 13.65
N GLU A 209 -6.65 19.46 14.25
CA GLU A 209 -6.62 18.98 15.63
C GLU A 209 -5.68 17.76 15.75
N GLY A 210 -4.70 17.87 16.66
CA GLY A 210 -3.70 16.84 16.87
C GLY A 210 -2.59 16.80 15.81
N LEU A 211 -2.63 17.64 14.78
CA LEU A 211 -1.51 17.80 13.84
C LEU A 211 -0.51 18.82 14.35
N SER A 212 0.77 18.64 14.01
CA SER A 212 1.80 19.60 14.34
C SER A 212 1.63 20.90 13.53
N LYS A 213 2.16 22.00 14.07
CA LYS A 213 2.22 23.29 13.33
C LYS A 213 2.90 23.14 11.96
N MET A 214 3.94 22.32 11.89
CA MET A 214 4.66 22.05 10.65
C MET A 214 3.75 21.40 9.60
N VAL A 215 2.94 20.42 9.99
CA VAL A 215 1.99 19.77 9.08
C VAL A 215 0.92 20.75 8.61
N VAL A 216 0.30 21.49 9.52
CA VAL A 216 -0.75 22.46 9.19
C VAL A 216 -0.24 23.53 8.22
N GLU A 217 0.99 24.02 8.40
CA GLU A 217 1.56 25.09 7.59
C GLU A 217 2.18 24.61 6.26
N ARG A 218 2.77 23.40 6.21
CA ARG A 218 3.53 22.91 5.04
C ARG A 218 2.82 21.83 4.24
N PHE A 219 1.89 21.12 4.86
CA PHE A 219 1.15 20.01 4.27
C PHE A 219 -0.35 20.22 4.50
N GLY A 220 -0.84 21.41 4.16
CA GLY A 220 -2.21 21.84 4.44
C GLY A 220 -3.30 20.89 3.90
N PHE A 221 -3.02 20.11 2.85
CA PHE A 221 -3.93 19.06 2.35
C PHE A 221 -4.25 17.99 3.40
N LEU A 222 -3.35 17.73 4.37
CA LEU A 222 -3.60 16.80 5.48
C LEU A 222 -4.50 17.40 6.57
N LYS A 223 -4.63 18.73 6.63
CA LYS A 223 -5.41 19.41 7.68
C LYS A 223 -6.88 19.01 7.66
N ASP A 224 -7.45 18.93 6.46
CA ASP A 224 -8.86 18.64 6.25
C ASP A 224 -9.07 17.28 5.56
N TYR A 225 -8.02 16.45 5.49
CA TYR A 225 -8.12 15.08 5.01
C TYR A 225 -9.03 14.24 5.91
N SER A 226 -9.93 13.49 5.30
CA SER A 226 -10.95 12.69 5.98
C SER A 226 -11.20 11.37 5.26
N LEU A 227 -11.10 10.29 6.03
CA LEU A 227 -11.43 8.91 5.63
C LEU A 227 -12.88 8.55 5.96
N ARG A 228 -13.67 9.51 6.49
CA ARG A 228 -15.04 9.27 6.97
C ARG A 228 -15.98 8.68 5.94
N GLU A 229 -15.86 9.12 4.69
CA GLU A 229 -16.74 8.67 3.61
C GLU A 229 -16.19 7.44 2.87
N VAL A 230 -15.08 6.86 3.33
CA VAL A 230 -14.54 5.64 2.72
C VAL A 230 -15.43 4.44 3.05
N GLU A 231 -16.08 3.92 2.01
CA GLU A 231 -16.96 2.75 2.11
C GLU A 231 -16.23 1.46 1.71
N ARG A 232 -15.26 1.50 0.79
CA ARG A 232 -14.60 0.30 0.24
C ARG A 232 -13.80 -0.51 1.24
N ALA A 233 -13.59 -1.79 0.95
CA ALA A 233 -12.84 -2.70 1.80
C ALA A 233 -11.40 -2.21 1.99
N MET A 234 -10.94 -2.21 3.25
CA MET A 234 -9.65 -1.62 3.59
C MET A 234 -8.93 -2.39 4.70
N LEU A 235 -7.66 -2.72 4.44
CA LEU A 235 -6.71 -3.22 5.45
C LEU A 235 -5.79 -2.08 5.86
N VAL A 236 -5.80 -1.73 7.14
CA VAL A 236 -4.93 -0.72 7.72
C VAL A 236 -3.85 -1.43 8.52
N VAL A 237 -2.58 -1.13 8.24
CA VAL A 237 -1.41 -1.72 8.91
C VAL A 237 -0.65 -0.61 9.62
N VAL A 238 -0.43 -0.76 10.93
CA VAL A 238 0.23 0.24 11.76
C VAL A 238 1.32 -0.39 12.62
N GLY A 239 2.37 0.37 12.93
CA GLY A 239 3.28 0.06 14.02
C GLY A 239 2.84 0.77 15.29
N ASP A 240 2.71 0.07 16.42
CA ASP A 240 2.30 0.68 17.70
C ASP A 240 3.35 1.64 18.29
N CYS A 241 4.60 1.56 17.81
CA CYS A 241 5.71 2.43 18.16
C CYS A 241 6.04 3.43 17.04
N ASP A 242 5.14 3.62 16.07
CA ASP A 242 5.22 4.70 15.08
C ASP A 242 4.88 6.05 15.72
N ASP A 243 5.80 6.55 16.54
CA ASP A 243 5.69 7.85 17.18
C ASP A 243 6.41 8.91 16.35
N ALA A 244 5.60 9.77 15.70
CA ALA A 244 6.07 10.86 14.87
C ALA A 244 5.56 12.21 15.43
N PRO A 245 6.12 12.71 16.55
CA PRO A 245 5.65 13.95 17.20
C PRO A 245 5.85 15.19 16.32
N HIS A 246 6.72 15.10 15.31
CA HIS A 246 6.89 16.13 14.29
C HIS A 246 5.71 16.20 13.31
N LEU A 247 4.87 15.16 13.23
CA LEU A 247 3.66 15.10 12.41
C LEU A 247 2.39 15.31 13.23
N THR A 248 2.23 14.58 14.34
CA THR A 248 1.01 14.56 15.14
C THR A 248 1.31 14.36 16.63
N SER A 249 0.49 14.98 17.49
CA SER A 249 0.52 14.72 18.94
C SER A 249 -0.26 13.46 19.35
N ARG A 250 -0.93 12.78 18.41
CA ARG A 250 -1.74 11.59 18.66
C ARG A 250 -0.93 10.29 18.67
N GLY A 251 0.34 10.34 18.29
CA GLY A 251 1.21 9.17 18.19
C GLY A 251 0.69 8.13 17.19
N ALA A 252 1.01 6.86 17.44
CA ALA A 252 0.72 5.74 16.56
C ALA A 252 -0.78 5.55 16.25
N GLU A 253 -1.68 5.97 17.15
CA GLU A 253 -3.13 5.84 16.97
C GLU A 253 -3.65 6.64 15.75
N TRP A 254 -2.96 7.71 15.36
CA TRP A 254 -3.34 8.49 14.18
C TRP A 254 -3.35 7.63 12.91
N TYR A 255 -2.39 6.73 12.76
CA TYR A 255 -2.28 5.87 11.58
C TYR A 255 -3.40 4.81 11.51
N ALA A 256 -4.11 4.55 12.62
CA ALA A 256 -5.24 3.64 12.69
C ALA A 256 -6.57 4.30 12.28
N ASP A 257 -6.59 5.59 11.97
CA ASP A 257 -7.81 6.33 11.62
C ASP A 257 -8.53 5.80 10.37
N GLY A 258 -7.82 5.14 9.45
CA GLY A 258 -8.49 4.45 8.34
C GLY A 258 -9.45 3.38 8.85
N PHE A 259 -9.09 2.68 9.92
CA PHE A 259 -9.94 1.67 10.53
C PHE A 259 -11.02 2.31 11.41
N TRP A 260 -10.64 3.26 12.27
CA TRP A 260 -11.55 3.85 13.25
C TRP A 260 -12.53 4.88 12.71
N GLY A 261 -12.10 5.60 11.68
CA GLY A 261 -12.80 6.78 11.18
C GLY A 261 -13.60 6.54 9.91
N SER A 262 -13.47 5.39 9.23
CA SER A 262 -14.21 5.09 7.99
C SER A 262 -15.51 4.34 8.22
N LYS A 263 -16.40 4.32 7.23
CA LYS A 263 -17.68 3.59 7.32
C LYS A 263 -17.42 2.09 7.29
N GLY A 264 -17.61 1.44 8.45
CA GLY A 264 -17.65 -0.01 8.55
C GLY A 264 -18.97 -0.61 8.05
N VAL A 265 -19.07 -1.94 8.13
CA VAL A 265 -20.25 -2.71 7.69
C VAL A 265 -21.55 -2.25 8.36
N GLN A 266 -21.48 -1.88 9.64
CA GLN A 266 -22.65 -1.39 10.40
C GLN A 266 -23.17 -0.04 9.90
N GLU A 267 -22.36 0.72 9.17
CA GLU A 267 -22.67 2.06 8.63
C GLU A 267 -22.94 2.03 7.12
N GLY A 268 -23.09 0.83 6.53
CA GLY A 268 -23.35 0.64 5.10
C GLY A 268 -22.10 0.57 4.22
N GLY A 269 -20.90 0.55 4.80
CA GLY A 269 -19.66 0.29 4.09
C GLY A 269 -19.29 -1.19 4.00
N GLU A 270 -18.11 -1.46 3.46
CA GLU A 270 -17.47 -2.77 3.39
C GLU A 270 -16.53 -3.01 4.59
N GLU A 271 -15.96 -4.21 4.68
CA GLU A 271 -15.06 -4.62 5.77
C GLU A 271 -13.87 -3.66 5.95
N LYS A 272 -13.57 -3.34 7.20
CA LYS A 272 -12.35 -2.66 7.62
C LYS A 272 -11.57 -3.62 8.50
N VAL A 273 -10.26 -3.72 8.29
CA VAL A 273 -9.37 -4.56 9.08
C VAL A 273 -8.22 -3.70 9.58
N LEU A 274 -7.83 -3.90 10.84
CA LEU A 274 -6.64 -3.29 11.43
C LEU A 274 -5.65 -4.39 11.77
N LEU A 275 -4.40 -4.23 11.31
CA LEU A 275 -3.25 -5.03 11.69
C LEU A 275 -2.26 -4.12 12.43
N THR A 276 -2.08 -4.37 13.73
CA THR A 276 -1.09 -3.67 14.54
C THR A 276 0.17 -4.54 14.67
N LEU A 277 1.33 -3.98 14.34
CA LEU A 277 2.63 -4.62 14.50
C LEU A 277 3.26 -4.13 15.81
N PHE A 278 3.27 -4.98 16.84
CA PHE A 278 3.88 -4.61 18.12
C PHE A 278 5.40 -4.39 18.02
N GLY A 279 5.87 -3.33 18.68
CA GLY A 279 7.21 -2.80 18.53
C GLY A 279 7.53 -2.28 17.13
N GLY A 280 6.54 -2.24 16.22
CA GLY A 280 6.70 -1.77 14.85
C GLY A 280 6.75 -0.25 14.81
N ARG A 281 7.59 0.32 13.94
CA ARG A 281 7.67 1.76 13.69
C ARG A 281 7.21 2.06 12.27
N HIS A 282 7.53 3.25 11.78
CA HIS A 282 7.01 3.78 10.52
C HIS A 282 7.28 2.88 9.31
N CYS A 283 8.47 2.31 9.17
CA CYS A 283 8.83 1.46 8.02
C CYS A 283 8.31 0.03 8.15
N LEU A 284 7.54 -0.30 9.20
CA LEU A 284 6.85 -1.59 9.38
C LEU A 284 7.80 -2.79 9.25
N GLY A 285 9.03 -2.67 9.76
CA GLY A 285 10.05 -3.71 9.66
C GLY A 285 10.94 -3.67 8.42
N GLY A 286 10.76 -2.67 7.53
CA GLY A 286 11.57 -2.51 6.32
C GLY A 286 10.81 -2.74 5.02
N VAL A 287 9.49 -2.49 4.99
CA VAL A 287 8.67 -2.74 3.78
C VAL A 287 9.11 -1.90 2.57
N SER A 288 9.82 -0.79 2.79
CA SER A 288 10.31 0.09 1.74
C SER A 288 11.53 -0.45 1.00
N GLY A 289 12.30 -1.39 1.57
CA GLY A 289 13.47 -1.99 0.94
C GLY A 289 14.26 -2.88 1.88
N PHE A 290 14.87 -3.94 1.33
CA PHE A 290 15.78 -4.83 2.08
C PHE A 290 17.02 -4.05 2.53
N ASP A 291 17.41 -4.20 3.81
CA ASP A 291 18.56 -3.54 4.43
C ASP A 291 18.59 -2.01 4.19
N ALA A 292 17.40 -1.42 4.04
CA ALA A 292 17.26 -0.01 3.71
C ALA A 292 17.69 0.86 4.89
N ALA A 293 18.50 1.89 4.62
CA ALA A 293 19.00 2.79 5.66
C ALA A 293 17.88 3.48 6.46
N GLU A 294 16.73 3.76 5.83
CA GLU A 294 15.56 4.36 6.50
C GLU A 294 14.86 3.43 7.49
N ALA A 295 15.09 2.11 7.41
CA ALA A 295 14.55 1.10 8.31
C ALA A 295 15.59 0.53 9.29
N ARG A 296 16.84 1.02 9.28
CA ARG A 296 17.98 0.42 10.00
C ARG A 296 17.72 0.16 11.49
N GLU A 297 16.96 1.02 12.15
CA GLU A 297 16.67 0.92 13.59
C GLU A 297 15.42 0.09 13.91
N GLU A 298 14.66 -0.31 12.90
CA GLU A 298 13.38 -1.04 13.06
C GLU A 298 13.28 -2.32 12.21
N GLU A 299 14.33 -2.66 11.46
CA GLU A 299 14.34 -3.77 10.51
C GLU A 299 14.00 -5.10 11.18
N SER A 300 13.07 -5.84 10.55
CA SER A 300 12.58 -7.11 11.05
C SER A 300 12.01 -7.94 9.91
N PRO A 301 12.75 -8.98 9.45
CA PRO A 301 12.25 -9.90 8.43
C PRO A 301 10.92 -10.57 8.82
N GLU A 302 10.73 -10.88 10.10
CA GLU A 302 9.48 -11.43 10.61
C GLU A 302 8.31 -10.44 10.48
N ARG A 303 8.48 -9.15 10.85
CA ARG A 303 7.41 -8.14 10.67
C ARG A 303 7.05 -7.97 9.19
N VAL A 304 8.06 -7.88 8.31
CA VAL A 304 7.82 -7.78 6.87
C VAL A 304 7.07 -9.01 6.37
N ALA A 305 7.43 -10.21 6.82
CA ALA A 305 6.75 -11.46 6.45
C ALA A 305 5.30 -11.53 6.96
N VAL A 306 5.00 -11.00 8.15
CA VAL A 306 3.63 -10.84 8.65
C VAL A 306 2.82 -9.93 7.74
N VAL A 307 3.35 -8.74 7.41
CA VAL A 307 2.69 -7.80 6.49
C VAL A 307 2.45 -8.45 5.13
N GLN A 308 3.48 -9.09 4.56
CA GLN A 308 3.42 -9.80 3.28
C GLN A 308 2.32 -10.86 3.25
N ARG A 309 2.32 -11.80 4.20
CA ARG A 309 1.42 -12.96 4.18
C ARG A 309 -0.02 -12.60 4.54
N LEU A 310 -0.24 -11.73 5.53
CA LEU A 310 -1.59 -11.29 5.90
C LEU A 310 -2.21 -10.41 4.80
N SER A 311 -1.45 -9.45 4.25
CA SER A 311 -1.95 -8.64 3.14
C SER A 311 -2.23 -9.47 1.89
N TRP A 312 -1.39 -10.47 1.59
CA TRP A 312 -1.64 -11.41 0.51
C TRP A 312 -2.95 -12.17 0.72
N ALA A 313 -3.13 -12.81 1.88
CA ALA A 313 -4.35 -13.58 2.18
C ALA A 313 -5.61 -12.70 2.09
N TRP A 314 -5.55 -11.48 2.63
CA TRP A 314 -6.65 -10.51 2.55
C TRP A 314 -6.93 -10.09 1.09
N LEU A 315 -5.91 -9.81 0.29
CA LEU A 315 -6.08 -9.50 -1.14
C LEU A 315 -6.66 -10.67 -1.94
N ARG A 316 -6.29 -11.92 -1.61
CA ARG A 316 -6.86 -13.12 -2.24
C ARG A 316 -8.36 -13.23 -1.95
N ALA A 317 -8.77 -13.00 -0.71
CA ALA A 317 -10.20 -12.95 -0.38
C ALA A 317 -10.93 -11.83 -1.13
N ARG A 318 -10.43 -10.59 -1.06
CA ARG A 318 -11.13 -9.41 -1.61
C ARG A 318 -11.11 -9.32 -3.15
N LEU A 319 -10.06 -9.80 -3.81
CA LEU A 319 -9.96 -9.75 -5.29
C LEU A 319 -10.30 -11.07 -5.97
N CYS A 320 -10.06 -12.21 -5.31
CA CYS A 320 -10.20 -13.53 -5.94
C CYS A 320 -11.35 -14.37 -5.36
N GLY A 321 -12.00 -13.93 -4.28
CA GLY A 321 -13.09 -14.66 -3.62
C GLY A 321 -12.62 -15.85 -2.80
N GLU A 322 -11.34 -15.92 -2.47
CA GLU A 322 -10.71 -17.00 -1.69
C GLU A 322 -10.77 -16.69 -0.18
N GLU A 323 -11.99 -16.59 0.37
CA GLU A 323 -12.23 -16.24 1.78
C GLU A 323 -11.57 -17.23 2.75
N GLU A 324 -11.51 -18.51 2.38
CA GLU A 324 -10.91 -19.57 3.20
C GLU A 324 -9.43 -19.32 3.50
N VAL A 325 -8.70 -18.67 2.59
CA VAL A 325 -7.29 -18.31 2.77
C VAL A 325 -7.15 -17.22 3.83
N TRP A 326 -8.07 -16.25 3.84
CA TRP A 326 -8.09 -15.17 4.83
C TRP A 326 -8.54 -15.67 6.21
N GLU A 327 -9.56 -16.52 6.27
CA GLU A 327 -10.03 -17.14 7.52
C GLU A 327 -8.92 -17.97 8.18
N GLU A 328 -8.19 -18.77 7.40
CA GLU A 328 -7.05 -19.55 7.89
C GLU A 328 -5.92 -18.65 8.39
N ALA A 329 -5.61 -17.57 7.65
CA ALA A 329 -4.59 -16.60 8.06
C ALA A 329 -4.95 -15.95 9.41
N CYS A 330 -6.20 -15.50 9.56
CA CYS A 330 -6.73 -14.98 10.82
C CYS A 330 -6.64 -16.00 11.95
N ARG A 331 -7.01 -17.25 11.68
CA ARG A 331 -7.00 -18.34 12.68
C ARG A 331 -5.58 -18.63 13.17
N VAL A 332 -4.61 -18.73 12.26
CA VAL A 332 -3.19 -18.97 12.61
C VAL A 332 -2.64 -17.78 13.40
N PHE A 333 -2.82 -16.56 12.87
CA PHE A 333 -2.33 -15.34 13.50
C PHE A 333 -2.92 -15.17 14.92
N GLY A 334 -4.23 -15.36 15.07
CA GLY A 334 -4.94 -15.26 16.36
C GLY A 334 -4.47 -16.25 17.43
N GLY A 335 -3.73 -17.31 17.04
CA GLY A 335 -3.10 -18.25 17.97
C GLY A 335 -1.77 -17.78 18.57
N TRP A 336 -1.17 -16.69 18.06
CA TRP A 336 0.14 -16.22 18.49
C TRP A 336 0.06 -15.35 19.76
N ARG A 337 0.55 -15.87 20.89
CA ARG A 337 0.60 -15.10 22.14
C ARG A 337 1.50 -13.87 22.01
N GLY A 338 1.08 -12.74 22.58
CA GLY A 338 1.87 -11.50 22.63
C GLY A 338 1.91 -10.71 21.32
N TRP A 339 1.42 -11.34 20.24
CA TRP A 339 0.93 -10.61 19.09
C TRP A 339 -0.57 -10.38 19.20
N ALA A 340 -1.22 -10.73 20.36
CA ALA A 340 -2.67 -11.05 20.59
C ALA A 340 -3.63 -10.55 21.73
N GLU A 341 -4.62 -9.66 21.44
CA GLU A 341 -5.87 -9.26 22.16
C GLU A 341 -7.23 -9.38 21.36
N TRP A 342 -8.46 -9.27 21.90
CA TRP A 342 -9.75 -9.47 21.13
C TRP A 342 -10.92 -8.61 21.65
N ARG A 343 -11.76 -7.98 20.79
CA ARG A 343 -13.16 -7.51 21.10
C ARG A 343 -14.07 -7.34 19.86
N GLY A 344 -15.25 -8.01 19.85
CA GLY A 344 -16.32 -7.95 18.82
C GLY A 344 -17.18 -6.67 18.85
N SER A 345 -18.15 -6.44 17.95
CA SER A 345 -19.02 -7.34 17.15
C SER A 345 -19.31 -6.81 15.73
N SER A 346 -19.33 -7.71 14.73
CA SER A 346 -19.52 -7.51 13.27
C SER A 346 -18.25 -7.29 12.44
N CYS A 347 -17.70 -8.43 11.98
CA CYS A 347 -16.66 -8.66 10.96
C CYS A 347 -15.27 -8.09 11.27
N TYR A 348 -14.59 -8.81 12.17
CA TYR A 348 -13.13 -8.95 12.34
C TYR A 348 -12.31 -7.66 12.34
N ARG A 349 -12.41 -6.88 13.43
CA ARG A 349 -11.17 -6.46 14.11
C ARG A 349 -10.40 -7.73 14.37
N VAL A 350 -9.10 -7.68 14.32
CA VAL A 350 -8.47 -8.36 15.42
C VAL A 350 -7.45 -7.38 15.90
N TYR A 351 -7.73 -6.79 17.07
CA TYR A 351 -6.63 -6.79 18.02
C TYR A 351 -6.00 -8.16 17.82
N ILE A 352 -4.74 -8.19 17.47
CA ILE A 352 -3.97 -9.02 18.32
C ILE A 352 -2.89 -8.10 18.90
#